data_AF-A0A935HG39-F1
#
_entry.id   AF-A0A935HG39-F1
#
_cell.length_a   1.000
_cell.length_b   1.000
_cell.length_c   1.000
_cell.angle_alpha   90.00
_cell.angle_beta   90.00
_cell.angle_gamma   90.00
#
_symmetry.space_group_name_H-M   'P 1'
#
loop_
_entity.id
_entity.type
_entity.pdbx_description
1 polymer ?
#
loop_
_entity_poly.entity_id
_entity_poly.type
_entity_poly.pdbx_seq_one_letter_code
_entity_poly.pdbx_strand_id
1 'polypeptide(L)'
;MATLTLTLNEKAELLNSIKFQNRINMAAAKTAKYWLDYATDTIAKYNVAVKKRKIFARQIIKQGITQEYIKQFLLKYNPSEPILENDGHPFDAECNQLVDSVLTDSSASAEVFDLMAGVVVGDDMKAVEL
;
A
#
# COMPACT_ATOMS: atom_id res chain seq x y z
N MET A 1 -12.08 -12.13 19.22
CA MET A 1 -12.57 -11.19 18.19
C MET A 1 -12.62 -11.97 16.88
N ALA A 2 -13.73 -11.92 16.15
CA ALA A 2 -13.81 -12.56 14.84
C ALA A 2 -12.83 -11.86 13.89
N THR A 3 -11.94 -12.61 13.25
CA THR A 3 -10.99 -12.08 12.28
C THR A 3 -11.79 -11.65 11.05
N LEU A 4 -11.91 -10.33 10.83
CA LEU A 4 -12.59 -9.75 9.66
C LEU A 4 -11.73 -10.01 8.42
N THR A 5 -11.86 -11.20 7.84
CA THR A 5 -11.02 -11.68 6.73
C THR A 5 -11.84 -11.75 5.44
N LEU A 6 -11.32 -11.15 4.38
CA LEU A 6 -11.87 -11.31 3.03
C LEU A 6 -11.81 -12.77 2.58
N THR A 7 -12.91 -13.28 2.04
CA THR A 7 -12.97 -14.60 1.38
C THR A 7 -12.18 -14.60 0.06
N LEU A 8 -11.93 -15.80 -0.50
CA LEU A 8 -11.25 -15.93 -1.80
C LEU A 8 -12.05 -15.28 -2.94
N ASN A 9 -13.38 -15.38 -2.91
CA ASN A 9 -14.24 -14.80 -3.94
C ASN A 9 -14.19 -13.27 -3.89
N GLU A 10 -14.28 -12.68 -2.70
CA GLU A 10 -14.21 -11.22 -2.53
C GLU A 10 -12.85 -10.68 -2.93
N LYS A 11 -11.76 -11.40 -2.62
CA LYS A 11 -10.42 -11.03 -3.12
C LYS A 11 -10.37 -11.05 -4.65
N ALA A 12 -10.98 -12.04 -5.29
CA ALA A 12 -11.04 -12.11 -6.75
C ALA A 12 -11.92 -11.00 -7.35
N GLU A 13 -13.05 -10.67 -6.72
CA GLU A 13 -13.93 -9.57 -7.15
C GLU A 13 -13.24 -8.21 -7.04
N LEU A 14 -12.57 -7.95 -5.91
CA LEU A 14 -11.78 -6.74 -5.69
C LEU A 14 -10.63 -6.63 -6.69
N LEU A 15 -9.90 -7.72 -6.94
CA LEU A 15 -8.81 -7.72 -7.91
C LEU A 15 -9.28 -7.29 -9.31
N ASN A 16 -10.52 -7.61 -9.67
CA ASN A 16 -11.14 -7.25 -10.95
C ASN A 16 -11.96 -5.95 -10.92
N SER A 17 -12.10 -5.31 -9.76
CA SER A 17 -12.88 -4.08 -9.61
C SER A 17 -12.09 -2.85 -10.04
N ILE A 18 -12.54 -2.19 -11.11
CA ILE A 18 -11.97 -0.91 -11.58
C ILE A 18 -12.04 0.15 -10.48
N LYS A 19 -13.14 0.20 -9.72
CA LYS A 19 -13.33 1.17 -8.63
C LYS A 19 -12.28 0.96 -7.53
N PHE A 20 -12.08 -0.29 -7.11
CA PHE A 20 -11.07 -0.64 -6.14
C PHE A 20 -9.65 -0.35 -6.64
N GLN A 21 -9.32 -0.78 -7.87
CA GLN A 21 -8.02 -0.53 -8.49
C GLN A 21 -7.68 0.97 -8.52
N ASN A 22 -8.65 1.82 -8.90
CA ASN A 22 -8.48 3.27 -8.90
C ASN A 22 -8.22 3.82 -7.50
N ARG A 23 -8.94 3.35 -6.48
CA ARG A 23 -8.74 3.78 -5.09
C ARG A 23 -7.36 3.39 -4.56
N ILE A 24 -6.90 2.17 -4.83
CA ILE A 24 -5.55 1.73 -4.44
C ILE A 24 -4.48 2.52 -5.21
N ASN A 25 -4.70 2.80 -6.49
CA ASN A 25 -3.76 3.61 -7.27
C ASN A 25 -3.66 5.05 -6.73
N MET A 26 -4.79 5.67 -6.38
CA MET A 26 -4.79 6.99 -5.72
C MET A 26 -4.08 6.97 -4.38
N ALA A 27 -4.35 5.92 -3.57
CA ALA A 27 -3.69 5.72 -2.28
C ALA A 27 -2.17 5.60 -2.45
N ALA A 28 -1.71 4.69 -3.31
CA ALA A 28 -0.30 4.49 -3.60
C ALA A 28 0.38 5.75 -4.16
N ALA A 29 -0.32 6.54 -4.99
CA ALA A 29 0.20 7.80 -5.50
C ALA A 29 0.39 8.85 -4.39
N LYS A 30 -0.50 8.90 -3.39
CA LYS A 30 -0.34 9.77 -2.20
C LYS A 30 0.88 9.34 -1.38
N THR A 31 1.07 8.04 -1.15
CA THR A 31 2.25 7.49 -0.46
C THR A 31 3.55 7.76 -1.25
N ALA A 32 3.51 7.58 -2.57
CA ALA A 32 4.63 7.89 -3.45
C ALA A 32 5.02 9.36 -3.35
N LYS A 33 4.04 10.28 -3.40
CA LYS A 33 4.28 11.71 -3.25
C LYS A 33 4.97 12.04 -1.92
N TYR A 34 4.50 11.46 -0.81
CA TYR A 34 5.15 11.60 0.50
C TYR A 34 6.65 11.26 0.43
N TRP A 35 7.01 10.11 -0.16
CA TRP A 35 8.41 9.69 -0.26
C TRP A 35 9.25 10.57 -1.20
N LEU A 36 8.66 11.10 -2.28
CA LEU A 36 9.35 12.06 -3.14
C LEU A 36 9.69 13.34 -2.38
N ASP A 37 8.73 13.87 -1.63
CA ASP A 37 8.84 15.10 -0.85
C ASP A 37 9.63 14.91 0.47
N TYR A 38 9.85 13.66 0.90
CA TYR A 38 10.61 13.33 2.11
C TYR A 38 12.04 13.90 2.07
N ALA A 39 12.38 14.75 3.04
CA ALA A 39 13.68 15.41 3.09
C ALA A 39 14.83 14.42 3.37
N THR A 40 15.91 14.54 2.62
CA THR A 40 17.11 13.69 2.70
C THR A 40 18.36 14.50 3.00
N ASP A 41 18.22 15.51 3.87
CA ASP A 41 19.22 16.49 4.27
C ASP A 41 20.36 15.91 5.13
N THR A 42 20.25 14.64 5.55
CA THR A 42 21.28 13.96 6.35
C THR A 42 21.55 12.56 5.82
N ILE A 43 22.74 12.02 6.08
CA ILE A 43 23.11 10.64 5.71
C ILE A 43 22.17 9.63 6.38
N ALA A 44 21.79 9.86 7.64
CA ALA A 44 20.82 9.01 8.35
C ALA A 44 19.44 8.99 7.67
N LYS A 45 19.02 10.11 7.06
CA LYS A 45 17.77 10.21 6.29
C LYS A 45 17.90 9.77 4.83
N TYR A 46 19.12 9.65 4.28
CA TYR A 46 19.39 9.14 2.94
C TYR A 46 20.06 7.76 2.99
N ASN A 47 19.37 6.81 3.60
CA ASN A 47 19.76 5.40 3.63
C ASN A 47 19.25 4.62 2.40
N VAL A 48 19.72 3.38 2.25
CA VAL A 48 19.36 2.50 1.12
C VAL A 48 17.83 2.30 1.03
N ALA A 49 17.13 2.16 2.16
CA ALA A 49 15.68 2.01 2.18
C ALA A 49 14.97 3.24 1.58
N VAL A 50 15.37 4.45 1.99
CA VAL A 50 14.80 5.70 1.44
C VAL A 50 15.11 5.85 -0.04
N LYS A 51 16.32 5.50 -0.50
CA LYS A 51 16.67 5.51 -1.93
C LYS A 51 15.73 4.58 -2.72
N LYS A 52 15.53 3.35 -2.26
CA LYS A 52 14.63 2.37 -2.89
C LYS A 52 13.18 2.87 -2.94
N ARG A 53 12.65 3.37 -1.82
CA ARG A 53 11.30 3.95 -1.73
C ARG A 53 11.12 5.12 -2.70
N LYS A 54 12.09 6.03 -2.79
CA LYS A 54 12.06 7.15 -3.76
C LYS A 54 12.09 6.68 -5.20
N ILE A 55 12.89 5.66 -5.54
CA ILE A 55 12.91 5.08 -6.90
C ILE A 55 11.54 4.51 -7.25
N PHE A 56 10.96 3.71 -6.36
CA PHE A 56 9.65 3.10 -6.57
C PHE A 56 8.53 4.15 -6.61
N ALA A 57 8.59 5.18 -5.76
CA ALA A 57 7.67 6.32 -5.79
C ALA A 57 7.65 7.02 -7.16
N ARG A 58 8.81 7.23 -7.79
CA ARG A 58 8.88 7.79 -9.16
C ARG A 58 8.20 6.89 -10.19
N GLN A 59 8.33 5.57 -10.04
CA GLN A 59 7.66 4.61 -10.92
C GLN A 59 6.15 4.69 -10.77
N ILE A 60 5.62 4.72 -9.54
CA ILE A 60 4.18 4.85 -9.27
C ILE A 60 3.63 6.15 -9.87
N ILE A 61 4.29 7.29 -9.67
CA ILE A 61 3.82 8.57 -10.23
C ILE A 61 3.80 8.55 -11.76
N LYS A 62 4.76 7.85 -12.39
CA LYS A 62 4.87 7.81 -13.86
C LYS A 62 3.92 6.79 -14.51
N GLN A 63 3.72 5.65 -13.87
CA GLN A 63 3.10 4.46 -14.51
C GLN A 63 1.89 3.91 -13.73
N GLY A 64 1.62 4.43 -12.53
CA GLY A 64 0.67 3.84 -11.60
C GLY A 64 1.20 2.56 -10.94
N ILE A 65 0.32 1.90 -10.21
CA ILE A 65 0.59 0.59 -9.59
C ILE A 65 0.38 -0.56 -10.58
N THR A 66 1.08 -1.67 -10.35
CA THR A 66 0.88 -2.91 -11.11
C THR A 66 -0.24 -3.76 -10.51
N GLN A 67 -0.75 -4.71 -11.29
CA GLN A 67 -1.67 -5.74 -10.77
C GLN A 67 -1.05 -6.55 -9.62
N GLU A 68 0.27 -6.76 -9.64
CA GLU A 68 0.97 -7.45 -8.54
C GLU A 68 0.91 -6.66 -7.23
N TYR A 69 1.03 -5.32 -7.29
CA TYR A 69 0.85 -4.47 -6.11
C TYR A 69 -0.51 -4.69 -5.45
N ILE A 70 -1.57 -4.76 -6.25
CA ILE A 70 -2.95 -4.94 -5.78
C ILE A 70 -3.15 -6.32 -5.15
N LYS A 71 -2.56 -7.36 -5.76
CA LYS A 71 -2.57 -8.72 -5.18
C LYS A 71 -1.86 -8.75 -3.83
N GLN A 72 -0.66 -8.18 -3.75
CA GLN A 72 0.10 -8.12 -2.49
C GLN A 72 -0.66 -7.33 -1.42
N PHE A 73 -1.34 -6.25 -1.81
CA PHE A 73 -2.24 -5.52 -0.92
C PHE A 73 -3.37 -6.40 -0.38
N LEU A 74 -4.12 -7.09 -1.23
CA LEU A 74 -5.21 -7.97 -0.78
C LEU A 74 -4.75 -9.17 0.05
N LEU A 75 -3.50 -9.63 -0.14
CA LEU A 75 -2.89 -10.69 0.67
C LEU A 75 -2.53 -10.21 2.08
N LYS A 76 -2.03 -8.98 2.20
CA LYS A 76 -1.59 -8.37 3.46
C LYS A 76 -2.69 -7.57 4.17
N TYR A 77 -3.79 -7.28 3.47
CA TYR A 77 -4.87 -6.46 3.98
C TYR A 77 -5.46 -7.10 5.24
N ASN A 78 -5.37 -6.34 6.32
CA ASN A 78 -6.00 -6.61 7.58
C ASN A 78 -6.59 -5.28 8.05
N PRO A 79 -7.90 -5.17 8.30
CA PRO A 79 -8.49 -3.93 8.77
C PRO A 79 -7.85 -3.53 10.11
N SER A 80 -7.13 -2.41 10.11
CA SER A 80 -6.43 -1.88 11.29
C SER A 80 -7.37 -1.15 12.25
N GLU A 81 -8.51 -0.68 11.74
CA GLU A 81 -9.55 0.00 12.49
C GLU A 81 -10.86 -0.81 12.48
N PRO A 82 -11.68 -0.71 13.54
CA PRO A 82 -13.00 -1.31 13.56
C PRO A 82 -13.83 -0.74 12.40
N ILE A 83 -14.35 -1.63 11.56
CA ILE A 83 -15.17 -1.26 10.41
C ILE A 83 -16.54 -0.89 10.96
N LEU A 84 -16.87 0.41 10.92
CA LEU A 84 -18.12 0.94 11.49
C LEU A 84 -19.30 0.82 10.53
N GLU A 85 -19.04 0.47 9.26
CA GLU A 85 -20.03 0.35 8.19
C GLU A 85 -20.20 -1.13 7.75
N ASN A 86 -21.30 -1.47 7.08
CA ASN A 86 -21.58 -2.81 6.53
C ASN A 86 -21.50 -3.98 7.52
N ASP A 87 -22.16 -3.88 8.68
CA ASP A 87 -22.17 -4.92 9.72
C ASP A 87 -20.78 -5.38 10.20
N GLY A 88 -19.76 -4.53 10.01
CA GLY A 88 -18.37 -4.83 10.31
C GLY A 88 -17.63 -5.59 9.22
N HIS A 89 -18.25 -5.84 8.07
CA HIS A 89 -17.64 -6.58 6.96
C HIS A 89 -16.73 -5.68 6.09
N PRO A 90 -15.50 -6.10 5.76
CA PRO A 90 -14.55 -5.26 5.01
C PRO A 90 -14.86 -5.07 3.53
N PHE A 91 -15.77 -5.88 2.97
CA PHE A 91 -16.15 -5.84 1.57
C PHE A 91 -17.52 -5.20 1.37
N ASP A 92 -17.56 -4.15 0.54
CA ASP A 92 -18.76 -3.49 0.04
C ASP A 92 -19.12 -4.11 -1.32
N ALA A 93 -20.10 -5.01 -1.30
CA ALA A 93 -20.55 -5.74 -2.49
C ALA A 93 -21.28 -4.83 -3.50
N GLU A 94 -21.96 -3.77 -3.04
CA GLU A 94 -22.70 -2.85 -3.92
C GLU A 94 -21.76 -2.04 -4.81
N CYS A 95 -20.62 -1.64 -4.24
CA CYS A 95 -19.61 -0.88 -4.96
C CYS A 95 -18.40 -1.70 -5.41
N ASN A 96 -18.35 -3.00 -5.07
CA ASN A 96 -17.22 -3.90 -5.29
C ASN A 96 -15.88 -3.26 -4.84
N GLN A 97 -15.80 -2.86 -3.57
CA GLN A 97 -14.64 -2.15 -3.00
C GLN A 97 -14.43 -2.51 -1.52
N LEU A 98 -13.30 -2.09 -0.94
CA LEU A 98 -13.12 -2.14 0.50
C LEU A 98 -13.89 -1.01 1.18
N VAL A 99 -14.48 -1.31 2.33
CA VAL A 99 -15.16 -0.30 3.19
C VAL A 99 -14.14 0.66 3.82
N ASP A 100 -12.89 0.21 3.99
CA ASP A 100 -11.80 1.03 4.52
C ASP A 100 -11.55 2.25 3.64
N SER A 101 -11.76 3.44 4.20
CA SER A 101 -11.54 4.73 3.55
C SER A 101 -10.09 5.20 3.63
N VAL A 102 -9.28 4.62 4.53
CA VAL A 102 -7.92 5.06 4.87
C VAL A 102 -6.87 4.04 4.39
N LEU A 103 -7.03 3.60 3.14
CA LEU A 103 -6.15 2.59 2.51
C LEU A 103 -4.66 2.98 2.55
N THR A 104 -4.31 4.27 2.55
CA THR A 104 -2.92 4.74 2.63
C THR A 104 -2.26 4.52 3.98
N ASP A 105 -3.04 4.56 5.05
CA ASP A 105 -2.51 4.59 6.41
C ASP A 105 -2.59 3.19 7.06
N SER A 106 -3.14 2.21 6.32
CA SER A 106 -3.12 0.81 6.71
C SER A 106 -1.70 0.23 6.73
N SER A 107 -1.42 -0.64 7.70
CA SER A 107 -0.13 -1.36 7.79
C SER A 107 0.15 -2.18 6.53
N ALA A 108 -0.89 -2.74 5.91
CA ALA A 108 -0.78 -3.45 4.63
C ALA A 108 -0.22 -2.55 3.52
N SER A 109 -0.65 -1.29 3.44
CA SER A 109 -0.16 -0.32 2.45
C SER A 109 1.34 -0.06 2.61
N ALA A 110 1.78 0.19 3.85
CA ALA A 110 3.19 0.42 4.15
C ALA A 110 4.05 -0.81 3.84
N GLU A 111 3.61 -1.99 4.27
CA GLU A 111 4.31 -3.25 4.00
C GLU A 111 4.42 -3.57 2.52
N VAL A 112 3.34 -3.38 1.75
CA VAL A 112 3.34 -3.63 0.30
C VAL A 112 4.23 -2.63 -0.39
N PHE A 113 4.19 -1.35 -0.01
CA PHE A 113 5.06 -0.34 -0.61
C PHE A 113 6.53 -0.70 -0.42
N ASP A 114 6.92 -1.09 0.79
CA ASP A 114 8.31 -1.51 1.09
C ASP A 114 8.69 -2.79 0.36
N LEU A 115 7.80 -3.79 0.33
CA LEU A 115 7.99 -5.03 -0.43
C LEU A 115 8.23 -4.76 -1.91
N MET A 116 7.37 -3.94 -2.53
CA MET A 116 7.41 -3.63 -3.95
C MET A 116 8.56 -2.69 -4.31
N ALA A 117 8.99 -1.84 -3.37
CA ALA A 117 10.22 -1.05 -3.48
C ALA A 117 11.50 -1.91 -3.30
N GLY A 118 11.36 -3.17 -2.89
CA GLY A 118 12.49 -4.08 -2.63
C GLY A 118 13.29 -3.71 -1.38
N VAL A 119 12.67 -3.03 -0.41
CA VAL A 119 13.27 -2.72 0.89
C VAL A 119 13.39 -4.01 1.69
N VAL A 120 14.57 -4.26 2.25
CA VAL A 120 14.81 -5.40 3.14
C VAL A 120 15.29 -4.95 4.51
N VAL A 121 15.19 -5.83 5.50
CA VAL A 121 15.64 -5.57 6.87
C VAL A 121 17.11 -5.13 6.87
N GLY A 122 17.40 -4.01 7.53
CA GLY A 122 18.74 -3.42 7.64
C GLY A 122 19.10 -2.43 6.54
N ASP A 123 18.28 -2.23 5.50
CA ASP A 123 18.51 -1.17 4.50
C ASP A 123 18.36 0.25 5.06
N ASP A 124 17.65 0.39 6.18
CA ASP A 124 17.51 1.62 6.94
C ASP A 124 18.79 2.01 7.69
N MET A 125 19.65 1.04 7.99
CA MET A 125 20.97 1.24 8.64
C MET A 125 22.11 1.45 7.64
N LYS A 126 21.90 1.15 6.36
CA LYS A 126 22.93 1.27 5.32
C LYS A 126 22.94 2.67 4.71
N ALA A 127 24.08 3.33 4.76
CA ALA A 127 24.30 4.56 3.99
C ALA A 127 24.25 4.28 2.48
N VAL A 128 23.78 5.24 1.70
CA VAL A 128 23.93 5.20 0.24
C VAL A 128 25.38 5.55 -0.09
N GLU A 129 26.11 4.63 -0.72
CA GLU A 129 27.43 4.93 -1.30
C GLU A 129 27.28 6.01 -2.36
N LEU A 130 28.08 7.08 -2.25
CA LEU A 130 28.13 8.23 -3.16
C LEU A 130 28.95 7.93 -4.40
#